data_AF-A0A554K739-F1
#
_entry.id   AF-A0A554K739-F1
#
_cell.length_a   1.000
_cell.length_b   1.000
_cell.length_c   1.000
_cell.angle_alpha   90.00
_cell.angle_beta   90.00
_cell.angle_gamma   90.00
#
_symmetry.space_group_name_H-M   'P 1'
#
loop_
_entity.id
_entity.type
_entity.pdbx_description
1 polymer ?
#
loop_
_entity_poly.entity_id
_entity_poly.type
_entity_poly.pdbx_seq_one_letter_code
_entity_poly.pdbx_strand_id
1 'polypeptide(L)'
;MVHKYQGPFLYNDEVISSWNSNAIGVYYCGYLNSREVLITLYVGKGAGEGGIRNRLLEHLRNEYWPDVTHFGYCVCDTKEDANNFEAVEIARLKPKYNVQGK
;
A
#
# COMPACT_ATOMS: atom_id res chain seq x y z
N MET A 1 0.78 -17.23 1.61
CA MET A 1 -0.28 -16.95 0.62
C MET A 1 -0.55 -15.45 0.55
N VAL A 2 -1.08 -14.97 -0.58
CA VAL A 2 -1.61 -13.60 -0.74
C VAL A 2 -3.14 -13.64 -0.63
N HIS A 3 -3.69 -12.82 0.26
CA HIS A 3 -5.12 -12.71 0.49
C HIS A 3 -5.79 -11.72 -0.46
N LYS A 4 -7.13 -11.72 -0.47
CA LYS A 4 -7.93 -10.80 -1.31
C LYS A 4 -7.66 -9.34 -0.96
N TYR A 5 -7.68 -8.49 -1.98
CA TYR A 5 -7.59 -7.04 -1.86
C TYR A 5 -8.70 -6.47 -0.98
N GLN A 6 -8.34 -5.47 -0.17
CA GLN A 6 -9.20 -4.72 0.73
C GLN A 6 -9.06 -3.22 0.45
N GLY A 7 -10.19 -2.50 0.46
CA GLY A 7 -10.27 -1.07 0.17
C GLY A 7 -11.00 -0.80 -1.15
N PRO A 8 -10.86 0.41 -1.72
CA PRO A 8 -10.01 1.52 -1.25
C PRO A 8 -10.55 2.22 0.00
N PHE A 9 -9.65 2.67 0.86
CA PHE A 9 -9.90 3.47 2.06
C PHE A 9 -9.27 4.86 1.91
N LEU A 10 -9.73 5.85 2.67
CA LEU A 10 -9.10 7.17 2.68
C LEU A 10 -7.67 7.10 3.20
N TYR A 11 -6.75 7.76 2.50
CA TYR A 11 -5.35 7.85 2.89
C TYR A 11 -5.12 9.05 3.80
N ASN A 12 -5.42 8.88 5.09
CA ASN A 12 -5.22 9.90 6.11
C ASN A 12 -4.88 9.26 7.48
N ASP A 13 -4.41 10.09 8.41
CA ASP A 13 -3.98 9.60 9.73
C ASP A 13 -5.12 8.94 10.50
N GLU A 14 -6.33 9.51 10.49
CA GLU A 14 -7.48 8.98 11.22
C GLU A 14 -7.83 7.52 10.83
N VAL A 15 -7.94 7.25 9.52
CA VAL A 15 -8.30 5.92 9.01
C VAL A 15 -7.18 4.92 9.21
N ILE A 16 -5.92 5.33 9.03
CA ILE A 16 -4.78 4.42 9.18
C ILE A 16 -4.47 4.16 10.66
N SER A 17 -4.55 5.18 11.51
CA SER A 17 -4.29 5.08 12.95
C SER A 17 -5.33 4.21 13.67
N SER A 18 -6.59 4.25 13.22
CA SER A 18 -7.68 3.42 13.77
C SER A 18 -7.57 1.94 13.41
N TRP A 19 -6.75 1.58 12.41
CA TRP A 19 -6.49 0.19 12.07
C TRP A 19 -5.54 -0.47 13.09
N ASN A 20 -6.08 -1.17 14.08
CA ASN A 20 -5.29 -1.87 15.11
C ASN A 20 -4.80 -3.25 14.63
N SER A 21 -3.96 -3.27 13.59
CA SER A 21 -3.37 -4.50 13.05
C SER A 21 -1.91 -4.30 12.65
N ASN A 22 -1.11 -5.36 12.86
CA ASN A 22 0.28 -5.45 12.42
C ASN A 22 0.41 -6.41 11.21
N ALA A 23 -0.66 -6.53 10.41
CA ALA A 23 -0.69 -7.45 9.27
C ALA A 23 0.48 -7.23 8.31
N ILE A 24 1.09 -8.34 7.88
CA ILE A 24 2.09 -8.35 6.82
C ILE A 24 1.36 -8.26 5.48
N GLY A 25 1.92 -7.54 4.51
CA GLY A 25 1.42 -7.59 3.14
C GLY A 25 1.83 -6.41 2.28
N VAL A 26 1.10 -6.23 1.18
CA VAL A 26 1.34 -5.21 0.16
C VAL A 26 0.21 -4.20 0.17
N TYR A 27 0.54 -2.91 0.13
CA TYR A 27 -0.40 -1.81 0.02
C TYR A 27 -0.18 -1.01 -1.26
N TYR A 28 -1.26 -0.37 -1.68
CA TYR A 28 -1.38 0.41 -2.91
C TYR A 28 -1.87 1.79 -2.51
N CYS A 29 -1.13 2.84 -2.87
CA CYS A 29 -1.52 4.22 -2.62
C CYS A 29 -1.82 4.91 -3.95
N GLY A 30 -2.86 5.73 -4.00
CA GLY A 30 -3.29 6.38 -5.23
C GLY A 30 -4.53 7.25 -5.07
N TYR A 31 -5.30 7.40 -6.14
CA TYR A 31 -6.57 8.14 -6.14
C TYR A 31 -7.67 7.33 -6.81
N LEU A 32 -8.93 7.67 -6.54
CA LEU A 32 -10.07 7.05 -7.22
C LEU A 32 -10.32 7.73 -8.56
N ASN A 33 -10.50 6.93 -9.61
CA ASN A 33 -11.07 7.44 -10.86
C ASN A 33 -12.59 7.63 -10.73
N SER A 34 -13.23 8.07 -11.82
CA SER A 34 -14.69 8.27 -11.89
C SER A 34 -15.54 7.00 -11.71
N ARG A 35 -14.92 5.82 -11.65
CA ARG A 35 -15.58 4.53 -11.40
C ARG A 35 -15.25 3.97 -10.02
N GLU A 36 -14.73 4.80 -9.12
CA GLU A 36 -14.31 4.42 -7.77
C GLU A 36 -13.23 3.31 -7.74
N VAL A 37 -12.47 3.18 -8.83
CA VAL A 37 -11.33 2.26 -8.91
C VAL A 37 -10.06 3.00 -8.53
N LEU A 38 -9.27 2.39 -7.64
CA LEU A 38 -7.98 2.92 -7.24
C LEU A 38 -6.98 2.91 -8.41
N ILE A 39 -6.64 4.10 -8.90
CA ILE A 39 -5.50 4.32 -9.79
C ILE A 39 -4.24 4.37 -8.93
N THR A 40 -3.42 3.33 -9.04
CA THR A 40 -2.24 3.14 -8.18
C THR A 40 -1.10 4.05 -8.63
N LEU A 41 -0.57 4.84 -7.68
CA LEU A 41 0.58 5.73 -7.86
C LEU A 41 1.81 5.26 -7.09
N TYR A 42 1.63 4.40 -6.08
CA TYR A 42 2.70 3.76 -5.33
C TYR A 42 2.26 2.37 -4.86
N VAL A 43 3.19 1.42 -4.87
CA VAL A 43 3.05 0.09 -4.29
C VAL A 43 4.17 -0.10 -3.26
N GLY A 44 3.85 -0.59 -2.08
CA GLY A 44 4.86 -0.93 -1.10
C GLY A 44 4.44 -2.10 -0.22
N LYS A 45 5.38 -2.66 0.51
CA LYS A 45 5.13 -3.70 1.51
C LYS A 45 5.30 -3.22 2.94
N GLY A 46 4.55 -3.85 3.85
CA GLY A 46 4.72 -3.77 5.29
C GLY A 46 5.02 -5.14 5.86
N ALA A 47 6.29 -5.55 5.81
CA ALA A 47 6.77 -6.84 6.32
C ALA A 47 7.63 -6.72 7.60
N GLY A 48 7.80 -5.50 8.10
CA GLY A 48 8.55 -5.17 9.32
C GLY A 48 7.66 -5.03 10.55
N GLU A 49 8.21 -4.42 11.60
CA GLU A 49 7.46 -4.10 12.81
C GLU A 49 6.30 -3.13 12.50
N GLY A 50 5.13 -3.41 13.08
CA GLY A 50 3.91 -2.65 12.84
C GLY A 50 3.24 -2.85 11.47
N GLY A 51 3.78 -3.75 10.63
CA GLY A 51 3.16 -4.22 9.39
C GLY A 51 2.82 -3.12 8.38
N ILE A 52 1.76 -3.34 7.60
CA ILE A 52 1.26 -2.38 6.59
C ILE A 52 0.93 -1.03 7.24
N ARG A 53 0.26 -1.05 8.39
CA ARG A 53 -0.21 0.15 9.09
C ARG A 53 0.93 1.09 9.41
N ASN A 54 1.99 0.59 10.06
CA ASN A 54 3.13 1.44 10.43
C ASN A 54 3.79 2.05 9.18
N ARG A 55 3.94 1.27 8.09
CA ARG A 55 4.50 1.80 6.83
C ARG A 55 3.63 2.89 6.20
N LEU A 56 2.31 2.76 6.23
CA LEU A 56 1.40 3.80 5.75
C LEU A 56 1.51 5.09 6.58
N LEU A 57 1.60 4.97 7.91
CA LEU A 57 1.80 6.11 8.82
C LEU A 57 3.17 6.78 8.60
N GLU A 58 4.22 6.00 8.37
CA GLU A 58 5.55 6.53 8.04
C GLU A 58 5.51 7.37 6.75
N HIS A 59 4.82 6.89 5.71
CA HIS A 59 4.67 7.65 4.46
C HIS A 59 3.91 8.96 4.69
N LEU A 60 2.80 8.94 5.43
CA LEU A 60 2.04 10.17 5.74
C LEU A 60 2.88 11.26 6.41
N ARG A 61 3.90 10.86 7.18
CA ARG A 61 4.76 11.78 7.94
C ARG A 61 5.97 12.27 7.16
N ASN A 62 6.51 11.43 6.27
CA ASN A 62 7.82 11.64 5.67
C ASN A 62 7.79 11.88 4.16
N GLU A 63 6.71 11.49 3.48
CA GLU A 63 6.58 11.58 2.02
C GLU A 63 5.50 12.61 1.65
N TYR A 64 5.72 13.32 0.54
CA TYR A 64 4.74 14.23 -0.01
C TYR A 64 4.25 13.75 -1.38
N TRP A 65 3.07 13.12 -1.40
CA TRP A 65 2.39 12.65 -2.61
C TRP A 65 1.06 13.38 -2.78
N PRO A 66 1.02 14.55 -3.45
CA PRO A 66 -0.14 15.44 -3.47
C PRO A 66 -1.38 14.87 -4.16
N ASP A 67 -1.20 13.85 -5.00
CA ASP A 67 -2.23 13.16 -5.76
C ASP A 67 -2.70 11.85 -5.10
N VAL A 68 -2.11 11.45 -3.97
CA VAL A 68 -2.56 10.27 -3.22
C VAL A 68 -3.64 10.68 -2.23
N THR A 69 -4.83 10.09 -2.40
CA THR A 69 -6.02 10.35 -1.57
C THR A 69 -6.57 9.08 -0.93
N HIS A 70 -6.21 7.91 -1.47
CA HIS A 70 -6.74 6.62 -1.08
C HIS A 70 -5.66 5.55 -1.05
N PHE A 71 -5.91 4.49 -0.30
CA PHE A 71 -5.08 3.30 -0.31
C PHE A 71 -5.92 2.02 -0.27
N GLY A 72 -5.32 0.91 -0.66
CA GLY A 72 -5.83 -0.44 -0.39
C GLY A 72 -4.69 -1.39 -0.11
N TYR A 73 -5.00 -2.64 0.21
CA TYR A 73 -3.97 -3.62 0.56
C TYR A 73 -4.39 -5.07 0.35
N CYS A 74 -3.40 -5.95 0.21
CA CYS A 74 -3.53 -7.39 0.30
C CYS A 74 -2.68 -7.89 1.47
N VAL A 75 -3.29 -8.60 2.43
CA VAL A 75 -2.54 -9.28 3.49
C VAL A 75 -1.77 -10.45 2.90
N CYS A 76 -0.59 -10.73 3.45
CA CYS A 76 0.26 -11.86 3.10
C CYS A 76 0.61 -12.65 4.37
N ASP A 77 0.71 -13.97 4.28
CA ASP A 77 1.04 -14.80 5.45
C ASP A 77 2.50 -14.68 5.86
N THR A 78 3.40 -14.46 4.89
CA THR A 78 4.84 -14.42 5.12
C THR A 78 5.47 -13.17 4.55
N LYS A 79 6.67 -12.84 5.04
CA LYS A 79 7.49 -11.76 4.49
C LYS A 79 7.93 -12.06 3.06
N GLU A 80 8.18 -13.32 2.74
CA GLU A 80 8.56 -13.76 1.40
C GLU A 80 7.42 -13.57 0.41
N ASP A 81 6.19 -13.93 0.77
CA ASP A 81 4.99 -13.65 -0.02
C ASP A 81 4.86 -12.15 -0.32
N ALA A 82 5.02 -11.30 0.71
CA ALA A 82 4.93 -9.85 0.55
C ALA A 82 6.05 -9.29 -0.34
N ASN A 83 7.28 -9.79 -0.22
CA ASN A 83 8.41 -9.39 -1.07
C ASN A 83 8.17 -9.75 -2.53
N ASN A 84 7.80 -11.00 -2.80
CA ASN A 84 7.58 -11.50 -4.15
C ASN A 84 6.38 -10.79 -4.80
N PHE A 85 5.29 -10.63 -4.05
CA PHE A 85 4.07 -10.01 -4.57
C PHE A 85 4.24 -8.51 -4.85
N GLU A 86 4.93 -7.77 -3.96
CA GLU A 86 5.25 -6.36 -4.20
C GLU A 86 6.03 -6.17 -5.51
N ALA A 87 7.05 -7.00 -5.75
CA ALA A 87 7.84 -6.93 -6.97
C ALA A 87 7.01 -7.17 -8.24
N VAL A 88 6.11 -8.17 -8.20
CA VAL A 88 5.17 -8.44 -9.31
C VAL A 88 4.26 -7.25 -9.56
N GLU A 89 3.69 -6.66 -8.50
CA GLU A 89 2.74 -5.55 -8.62
C GLU A 89 3.41 -4.27 -9.11
N ILE A 90 4.63 -3.95 -8.66
CA ILE A 90 5.41 -2.83 -9.18
C ILE A 90 5.68 -3.01 -10.68
N ALA A 91 6.11 -4.21 -11.10
CA ALA A 91 6.40 -4.50 -12.50
C ALA A 91 5.14 -4.43 -13.38
N ARG A 92 4.00 -4.89 -12.86
CA ARG A 92 2.71 -4.89 -13.56
C ARG A 92 2.12 -3.49 -13.69
N LEU A 93 2.13 -2.71 -12.61
CA LEU A 93 1.43 -1.43 -12.52
C LEU A 93 2.29 -0.23 -12.95
N LYS A 94 3.62 -0.36 -12.88
CA LYS A 94 4.58 0.73 -13.15
C LYS A 94 4.20 2.06 -12.48
N PRO A 95 3.94 2.04 -11.15
CA PRO A 95 3.41 3.19 -10.43
C PRO A 95 4.42 4.35 -10.40
N LYS A 96 3.89 5.58 -10.46
CA LYS A 96 4.63 6.84 -10.55
C LYS A 96 5.73 7.03 -9.48
N TYR A 97 5.44 6.68 -8.23
CA TYR A 97 6.32 6.95 -7.09
C TYR A 97 7.23 5.78 -6.70
N ASN A 98 7.13 4.62 -7.35
CA ASN A 98 8.14 3.59 -7.17
C ASN A 98 9.34 3.91 -8.04
N VAL A 99 10.53 3.95 -7.43
CA VAL A 99 11.80 4.02 -8.16
C VAL A 99 11.89 2.81 -9.08
N GLN A 100 11.84 3.06 -10.39
CA GLN A 100 11.96 2.03 -11.42
C GLN A 100 13.43 1.64 -11.56
N GLY A 101 13.77 0.37 -11.37
CA GLY A 101 15.11 -0.17 -11.63
C GLY A 101 16.15 -0.01 -10.51
N LYS A 102 15.89 -0.59 -9.34
CA LYS A 102 16.99 -0.92 -8.41
C LYS A 102 17.74 -2.17 -8.87
#